data_AF-A0A6L8GVD6-F1
#
_entry.id   AF-A0A6L8GVD6-F1
#
_cell.length_a   1.000
_cell.length_b   1.000
_cell.length_c   1.000
_cell.angle_alpha   90.00
_cell.angle_beta   90.00
_cell.angle_gamma   90.00
#
_symmetry.space_group_name_H-M   'P 1'
#
loop_
_entity.id
_entity.type
_entity.pdbx_description
1 polymer ?
#
loop_
_entity_poly.entity_id
_entity_poly.type
_entity_poly.pdbx_seq_one_letter_code
_entity_poly.pdbx_strand_id
1 'polypeptide(L)' 'MVTKKDIQATCDDIVREFAPLQVILFGSHAYGTPTENSDVDLLVVMDIPESETTRQAGEIWQRIPQSN' A
#
# COMPACT_ATOMS: atom_id res chain seq x y z
N MET A 1 -11.27 -6.96 10.77
CA MET A 1 -10.03 -6.40 11.36
C MET A 1 -8.86 -6.86 10.53
N VAL A 2 -8.11 -5.93 9.94
CA VAL A 2 -6.95 -6.23 9.10
C VAL A 2 -5.78 -6.66 9.98
N THR A 3 -5.15 -7.78 9.65
CA THR A 3 -4.00 -8.30 10.40
C THR A 3 -2.67 -7.81 9.79
N LYS A 4 -1.58 -7.89 10.56
CA LYS A 4 -0.23 -7.62 10.02
C LYS A 4 0.13 -8.54 8.86
N LYS A 5 -0.39 -9.77 8.83
CA LYS A 5 -0.16 -10.71 7.73
C LYS A 5 -0.85 -10.25 6.44
N ASP A 6 -2.06 -9.70 6.56
CA ASP A 6 -2.80 -9.16 5.41
C ASP A 6 -2.07 -7.94 4.84
N ILE A 7 -1.61 -7.03 5.72
CA ILE A 7 -0.80 -5.86 5.31
C ILE A 7 0.48 -6.32 4.60
N GLN A 8 1.19 -7.31 5.15
CA GLN A 8 2.39 -7.84 4.53
C GLN A 8 2.11 -8.45 3.15
N ALA A 9 1.01 -9.20 3.00
CA ALA A 9 0.62 -9.76 1.70
C ALA A 9 0.35 -8.66 0.66
N THR A 10 -0.34 -7.58 1.04
CA THR A 10 -0.53 -6.40 0.18
C THR A 10 0.80 -5.75 -0.21
N CYS A 11 1.73 -5.56 0.75
CA CYS A 11 3.07 -5.04 0.45
C CYS A 11 3.83 -5.95 -0.53
N ASP A 12 3.76 -7.28 -0.33
CA ASP A 12 4.42 -8.26 -1.20
C ASP A 12 3.86 -8.23 -2.63
N ASP A 13 2.54 -8.06 -2.77
CA ASP A 13 1.88 -7.91 -4.07
C ASP A 13 2.33 -6.61 -4.77
N ILE A 14 2.39 -5.49 -4.04
CA ILE A 14 2.91 -4.21 -4.59
C ILE A 14 4.36 -4.39 -5.05
N VAL A 15 5.21 -5.02 -4.24
CA VAL A 15 6.63 -5.24 -4.57
C VAL A 15 6.77 -6.12 -5.81
N ARG A 16 5.99 -7.21 -5.88
CA ARG A 16 6.02 -8.15 -7.01
C ARG A 16 5.60 -7.51 -8.32
N GLU A 17 4.57 -6.67 -8.30
CA GLU A 17 3.99 -6.11 -9.53
C GLU A 17 4.66 -4.83 -10.01
N PHE A 18 5.19 -4.02 -9.10
CA PHE A 18 5.62 -2.66 -9.42
C PHE A 18 7.08 -2.38 -9.13
N ALA A 19 7.80 -3.28 -8.43
CA ALA A 19 9.20 -3.13 -8.07
C ALA A 19 9.56 -1.72 -7.53
N PRO A 20 8.84 -1.20 -6.52
CA PRO A 20 9.12 0.09 -5.94
C PRO A 20 10.48 0.09 -5.21
N LEU A 21 11.00 1.27 -4.93
CA LEU A 21 12.17 1.43 -4.07
C LEU A 21 11.82 1.06 -2.62
N GLN A 22 10.65 1.50 -2.14
CA GLN A 22 10.19 1.28 -0.77
C GLN A 22 8.66 1.22 -0.69
N VAL A 23 8.14 0.44 0.26
CA VAL A 23 6.75 0.47 0.70
C VAL A 23 6.73 0.71 2.21
N ILE A 24 6.05 1.76 2.65
CA ILE A 24 6.08 2.25 4.04
C ILE A 24 4.66 2.21 4.59
N LEU A 25 4.45 1.47 5.68
CA LEU A 25 3.22 1.49 6.45
C LEU A 25 3.18 2.73 7.34
N PHE A 26 2.09 3.49 7.28
CA PHE A 26 1.82 4.61 8.18
C PHE A 26 0.40 4.53 8.75
N GLY A 27 -0.01 5.57 9.49
CA GLY A 27 -1.34 5.63 10.08
C GLY A 27 -1.54 4.70 11.28
N SER A 28 -2.79 4.40 11.61
CA SER A 28 -3.18 3.76 12.88
C SER A 28 -2.57 2.36 13.05
N HIS A 29 -2.41 1.61 11.96
CA HIS A 29 -1.76 0.30 11.95
C HIS A 29 -0.25 0.37 12.23
N ALA A 30 0.42 1.44 11.83
CA ALA A 30 1.82 1.68 12.19
C ALA A 30 1.97 2.09 13.66
N TYR A 31 1.08 2.96 14.15
CA TYR A 31 1.13 3.48 15.53
C TYR A 31 0.57 2.52 16.59
N GLY A 32 -0.05 1.40 16.17
CA GLY A 32 -0.56 0.37 17.09
C GLY A 32 -1.91 0.70 17.72
N THR A 33 -2.65 1.66 17.15
CA THR A 33 -4.00 2.04 17.60
C THR A 33 -5.06 1.91 16.51
N PRO A 34 -5.10 0.81 15.70
CA PRO A 34 -6.16 0.62 14.73
C PRO A 34 -7.49 0.29 15.42
N THR A 35 -8.57 0.77 14.83
CA THR A 35 -9.96 0.42 15.17
C THR A 35 -10.51 -0.59 14.16
N GLU A 36 -11.69 -1.15 14.42
CA GLU A 36 -12.32 -2.12 13.49
C GLU A 36 -12.59 -1.54 12.10
N ASN A 37 -12.74 -0.22 12.00
CA ASN A 37 -12.99 0.53 10.77
C ASN A 37 -11.75 1.29 10.28
N SER A 38 -10.56 0.96 10.79
CA SER A 38 -9.32 1.60 10.32
C SER A 38 -8.94 1.04 8.95
N ASP A 39 -8.66 1.96 8.03
CA ASP A 39 -8.01 1.64 6.76
C ASP A 39 -6.51 1.39 6.98
N VAL A 40 -5.87 0.79 5.98
CA VAL A 40 -4.41 0.60 5.94
C VAL A 40 -3.79 1.65 5.03
N ASP A 41 -2.92 2.47 5.59
CA ASP A 41 -2.23 3.52 4.85
C ASP A 41 -0.83 3.07 4.43
N LEU A 42 -0.57 3.04 3.12
CA LEU A 42 0.73 2.70 2.53
C LEU A 42 1.27 3.85 1.68
N LEU A 43 2.56 4.17 1.85
CA LEU A 43 3.31 5.06 0.98
C LEU A 43 4.27 4.23 0.13
N VAL A 44 4.13 4.32 -1.19
CA VAL A 44 4.97 3.61 -2.16
C VAL A 44 5.92 4.60 -2.81
N VAL A 45 7.22 4.39 -2.65
CA VAL A 45 8.29 5.24 -3.21
C VAL A 45 8.84 4.55 -4.45
N MET A 46 8.84 5.25 -5.58
CA MET A 46 9.26 4.73 -6.88
C MET A 46 10.18 5.71 -7.60
N ASP A 47 11.12 5.19 -8.38
CA ASP A 47 11.95 5.99 -9.30
C ASP A 47 11.25 6.07 -10.66
N ILE A 48 10.28 6.97 -10.78
CA ILE A 48 9.52 7.21 -12.01
C ILE A 48 9.42 8.72 -12.30
N PRO A 49 9.19 9.12 -13.57
CA PRO A 49 8.91 10.51 -13.90
C PRO A 49 7.69 11.04 -13.14
N GLU A 50 7.76 12.30 -12.68
CA GLU A 50 6.65 12.94 -11.94
C GLU A 50 5.32 12.89 -12.71
N SER A 51 5.37 13.03 -14.04
CA SER A 51 4.19 12.97 -14.92
C SER A 51 3.46 11.63 -14.87
N GLU A 52 4.14 10.54 -14.50
CA GLU A 52 3.57 9.20 -14.44
C GLU A 52 2.96 8.88 -13.07
N THR A 53 3.18 9.71 -12.05
CA THR A 53 2.75 9.45 -10.67
C THR A 53 1.26 9.14 -10.56
N THR A 54 0.41 9.95 -11.20
CA THR A 54 -1.05 9.77 -11.16
C THR A 54 -1.48 8.47 -11.84
N ARG A 55 -0.89 8.14 -12.99
CA ARG A 55 -1.18 6.89 -13.70
C ARG A 55 -0.74 5.69 -12.86
N GLN A 56 0.47 5.74 -12.32
CA GLN A 56 1.04 4.67 -11.51
C GLN A 56 0.23 4.42 -10.25
N ALA A 57 -0.20 5.47 -9.55
CA ALA A 57 -1.10 5.36 -8.42
C ALA A 57 -2.41 4.68 -8.82
N GLY A 58 -3.02 5.10 -9.94
CA GLY A 58 -4.23 4.47 -10.48
C GLY A 58 -4.06 2.98 -10.79
N GLU A 59 -2.92 2.58 -11.35
CA GLU A 59 -2.62 1.16 -11.62
C GLU A 59 -2.49 0.33 -10.34
N ILE A 60 -1.83 0.87 -9.30
CA ILE A 60 -1.74 0.21 -8.00
C ILE A 60 -3.14 0.02 -7.42
N TRP A 61 -3.98 1.06 -7.44
CA TRP A 61 -5.37 0.99 -6.96
C TRP A 61 -6.23 -0.03 -7.72
N GLN A 62 -6.00 -0.19 -9.03
CA GLN A 62 -6.77 -1.13 -9.85
C GLN A 62 -6.32 -2.58 -9.68
N ARG A 63 -5.02 -2.82 -9.50
CA ARG A 63 -4.45 -4.17 -9.49
C ARG A 63 -4.32 -4.78 -8.11
N ILE A 64 -4.13 -3.94 -7.09
CA ILE A 64 -4.02 -4.40 -5.70
C ILE A 64 -5.42 -4.29 -5.07
N PRO A 65 -6.12 -5.42 -4.86
CA PRO A 65 -7.48 -5.39 -4.36
C PRO A 65 -7.51 -4.84 -2.93
N GLN A 66 -8.40 -3.87 -2.72
CA GLN A 66 -8.78 -3.42 -1.38
C GLN A 66 -9.67 -4.51 -0.77
N SER A 67 -9.19 -5.16 0.29
CA SER A 67 -10.00 -6.10 1.06
C SER A 67 -11.18 -5.34 1.68
N ASN A 68 -12.40 -5.69 1.26
CA ASN A 68 -13.66 -5.16 1.81
C ASN A 68 -14.01 -5.82 3.13
#